data_AF-A0A924BA17-F1
#
_entry.id   AF-A0A924BA17-F1
#
_cell.length_a   1.000
_cell.length_b   1.000
_cell.length_c   1.000
_cell.angle_alpha   90.00
_cell.angle_beta   90.00
_cell.angle_gamma   90.00
#
_symmetry.space_group_name_H-M   'P 1'
#
loop_
_entity.id
_entity.type
_entity.pdbx_description
1 polymer ?
#
loop_
_entity_poly.entity_id
_entity_poly.type
_entity_poly.pdbx_seq_one_letter_code
_entity_poly.pdbx_strand_id
1 'polypeptide(L)' 'FDLQVIPMNDIPDRLTELDPKRPVAVLCHRGGRSQQVAVYLASNGFAVVANIAGGIDAWSVECDSSVPRY' A
#
# COMPACT_ATOMS: atom_id res chain seq x y z
N PHE A 1 -12.62 -3.07 -4.70
CA PHE A 1 -11.50 -3.24 -3.75
C PHE A 1 -11.92 -2.59 -2.44
N ASP A 2 -11.29 -2.99 -1.33
CA ASP A 2 -11.53 -2.34 -0.04
C ASP A 2 -10.35 -1.41 0.25
N LEU A 3 -10.61 -0.19 0.70
CA LEU A 3 -9.60 0.82 0.95
C LEU A 3 -9.39 0.94 2.46
N GLN A 4 -8.21 0.54 2.92
CA GLN A 4 -7.82 0.65 4.32
C GLN A 4 -6.76 1.73 4.48
N VAL A 5 -7.05 2.73 5.32
CA VAL A 5 -6.12 3.81 5.64
C VAL A 5 -5.46 3.50 6.98
N ILE A 6 -4.24 2.96 6.91
CA ILE A 6 -3.45 2.59 8.09
C ILE A 6 -2.13 3.37 8.03
N PRO A 7 -1.81 4.19 9.06
CA PRO A 7 -0.51 4.81 9.18
C PRO A 7 0.60 3.77 9.20
N MET A 8 1.73 4.05 8.54
CA MET A 8 2.83 3.08 8.39
C MET A 8 3.31 2.51 9.74
N ASN A 9 3.34 3.33 10.79
CA ASN A 9 3.82 2.92 12.11
C ASN A 9 2.84 1.99 12.85
N ASP A 10 1.56 2.00 12.47
CA ASP A 10 0.51 1.21 13.11
C ASP A 10 0.32 -0.15 12.42
N ILE A 11 1.00 -0.39 11.28
CA ILE A 11 0.89 -1.63 10.51
C ILE A 11 1.20 -2.88 11.34
N PRO A 12 2.24 -2.91 12.20
CA PRO A 12 2.52 -4.09 13.02
C PRO A 12 1.39 -4.44 13.98
N ASP A 13 0.78 -3.43 14.61
CA ASP A 13 -0.28 -3.61 15.60
C ASP A 13 -1.62 -3.95 14.95
N ARG A 14 -1.85 -3.47 13.72
CA ARG A 14 -3.09 -3.64 12.95
C ARG A 14 -3.00 -4.75 11.88
N LEU A 15 -1.96 -5.59 11.94
CA LEU A 15 -1.74 -6.65 10.96
C LEU A 15 -2.91 -7.64 10.89
N THR A 16 -3.59 -7.87 12.02
CA THR A 16 -4.75 -8.78 12.14
C THR A 16 -6.00 -8.28 11.44
N GLU A 17 -6.08 -7.00 11.09
CA GLU A 17 -7.19 -6.42 10.30
C GLU A 17 -7.07 -6.76 8.81
N LEU A 18 -5.90 -7.20 8.37
CA LEU A 18 -5.61 -7.53 6.98
C LEU A 18 -5.68 -9.05 6.78
N ASP A 19 -6.38 -9.49 5.73
CA ASP A 19 -6.44 -10.90 5.36
C ASP A 19 -5.21 -11.29 4.52
N PRO A 20 -4.31 -12.17 5.02
CA PRO A 20 -3.09 -12.56 4.32
C PRO A 20 -3.33 -13.37 3.03
N LYS A 21 -4.56 -13.88 2.82
CA LYS A 21 -4.94 -14.64 1.62
C LYS A 21 -5.43 -13.75 0.48
N ARG A 22 -5.75 -12.48 0.76
CA ARG A 22 -6.24 -11.55 -0.27
C ARG A 22 -5.06 -10.78 -0.88
N PRO A 23 -5.09 -10.49 -2.19
CA PRO A 23 -4.12 -9.59 -2.80
C PRO A 23 -4.19 -8.20 -2.15
N VAL A 24 -3.03 -7.69 -1.72
CA VAL A 24 -2.89 -6.37 -1.10
C VAL A 24 -2.03 -5.48 -1.99
N ALA A 25 -2.56 -4.32 -2.38
CA ALA A 25 -1.79 -3.26 -3.00
C ALA A 25 -1.52 -2.17 -1.96
N VAL A 26 -0.25 -1.82 -1.77
CA VAL A 26 0.19 -0.79 -0.82
C VAL A 26 0.55 0.48 -1.58
N LEU A 27 0.03 1.60 -1.10
CA LEU A 27 0.17 2.91 -1.74
C LEU A 27 0.62 3.94 -0.71
N CYS A 28 1.61 4.76 -1.07
CA CYS A 28 1.97 5.95 -0.31
C CYS A 28 2.17 7.12 -1.28
N HIS A 29 2.69 8.23 -0.77
CA HIS A 29 2.84 9.44 -1.59
C HIS A 29 3.78 9.27 -2.81
N ARG A 30 4.98 8.68 -2.64
CA ARG A 30 6.00 8.49 -3.70
C ARG A 30 6.53 7.05 -3.88
N GLY A 31 5.84 6.05 -3.32
CA GLY A 31 6.22 4.64 -3.42
C GLY A 31 7.27 4.12 -2.42
N GLY A 32 8.06 4.98 -1.76
CA GLY A 32 9.14 4.54 -0.86
C GLY A 32 8.66 3.92 0.46
N ARG A 33 7.73 4.57 1.16
CA ARG A 33 7.16 4.05 2.44
C ARG A 33 6.32 2.80 2.21
N SER A 34 5.54 2.80 1.13
CA SER A 34 4.72 1.65 0.76
C SER A 34 5.57 0.44 0.35
N GLN A 35 6.77 0.64 -0.20
CA GLN A 35 7.72 -0.46 -0.44
C GLN A 35 8.15 -1.13 0.87
N GLN A 36 8.46 -0.37 1.91
CA GLN A 36 8.86 -0.92 3.21
C GLN A 36 7.73 -1.73 3.84
N VAL A 37 6.49 -1.20 3.78
CA VAL A 37 5.30 -1.92 4.24
C VAL A 37 5.04 -3.17 3.40
N ALA A 38 5.20 -3.11 2.08
CA ALA A 38 5.01 -4.27 1.21
C ALA A 38 5.99 -5.40 1.54
N VAL A 39 7.26 -5.09 1.78
CA VAL A 39 8.26 -6.06 2.24
C VAL A 39 7.87 -6.63 3.61
N TYR A 40 7.45 -5.78 4.54
CA TYR A 40 7.00 -6.21 5.86
C TYR A 40 5.82 -7.19 5.78
N LEU A 41 4.79 -6.88 4.99
CA LEU A 41 3.63 -7.76 4.79
C LEU A 41 4.05 -9.10 4.16
N ALA A 42 4.90 -9.07 3.12
CA ALA A 42 5.42 -10.30 2.50
C ALA A 42 6.17 -11.19 3.51
N SER A 43 6.98 -10.59 4.40
CA SER A 43 7.66 -11.31 5.48
C SER A 43 6.72 -11.88 6.54
N ASN A 44 5.49 -11.35 6.66
CA ASN A 44 4.46 -11.81 7.59
C ASN A 44 3.44 -12.78 6.94
N GLY A 45 3.77 -13.36 5.78
CA GLY A 45 2.98 -14.43 5.17
C GLY A 45 1.84 -13.97 4.27
N PHE A 46 1.82 -12.69 3.87
CA PHE A 46 0.91 -12.21 2.83
C PHE A 46 1.35 -12.77 1.47
N ALA A 47 0.48 -13.55 0.85
CA ALA A 47 0.84 -14.31 -0.36
C ALA A 47 1.03 -13.42 -1.61
N VAL A 48 0.24 -12.34 -1.70
CA VAL A 48 0.23 -11.46 -2.87
C VAL A 48 0.25 -10.01 -2.40
N VAL A 49 1.42 -9.38 -2.47
CA VAL A 49 1.62 -7.98 -2.08
C VAL A 49 2.23 -7.22 -3.24
N ALA A 50 1.63 -6.10 -3.61
CA ALA A 50 2.13 -5.19 -4.63
C ALA A 50 2.40 -3.81 -4.01
N ASN A 51 3.52 -3.19 -4.37
CA ASN A 51 3.77 -1.78 -4.10
C ASN A 51 3.42 -0.97 -5.36
N ILE A 52 2.62 0.08 -5.21
CA ILE A 52 2.38 0.99 -6.33
C ILE A 52 3.59 1.90 -6.50
N ALA A 53 4.37 1.64 -7.55
CA ALA A 53 5.56 2.39 -7.91
C ALA A 53 5.21 3.86 -8.19
N GLY A 54 6.06 4.78 -7.73
CA GLY A 54 5.81 6.23 -7.84
C GLY A 54 4.70 6.76 -6.92
N GLY A 55 3.96 5.89 -6.22
CA GLY A 55 2.94 6.30 -5.26
C GLY A 55 1.73 6.97 -5.89
N ILE A 56 0.96 7.70 -5.06
CA ILE A 56 -0.24 8.42 -5.51
C ILE A 56 0.12 9.52 -6.51
N ASP A 57 1.33 10.09 -6.41
CA ASP A 57 1.78 11.13 -7.35
C ASP A 57 1.88 10.60 -8.79
N ALA A 58 2.49 9.43 -8.98
CA ALA A 58 2.54 8.79 -10.30
C ALA A 58 1.16 8.30 -10.73
N TRP A 59 0.36 7.73 -9.82
CA TRP A 59 -1.00 7.30 -10.12
C TRP A 59 -1.87 8.44 -10.66
N SER A 60 -1.77 9.63 -10.05
CA SER A 60 -2.47 10.84 -10.49
C SER A 60 -2.09 11.28 -11.91
N VAL A 61 -0.90 10.93 -12.38
CA VAL A 61 -0.41 11.32 -13.72
C VAL A 61 -0.72 10.24 -14.75
N GLU A 62 -0.51 8.98 -14.40
CA GLU A 62 -0.48 7.86 -15.35
C GLU A 62 -1.81 7.09 -15.43
N CYS A 63 -2.62 7.12 -14.36
CA CYS A 63 -3.84 6.31 -14.26
C CYS A 63 -5.11 7.14 -14.06
N ASP A 64 -5.10 8.11 -13.15
CA ASP A 64 -6.30 8.88 -12.78
C ASP A 64 -5.98 10.34 -12.48
N SER A 65 -6.17 11.20 -13.49
CA SER A 65 -5.95 12.64 -13.38
C SER A 65 -6.95 13.39 -12.52
N SER A 66 -8.02 12.73 -12.04
CA SER A 66 -8.95 13.33 -11.09
C SER A 66 -8.41 13.36 -9.66
N VAL A 67 -7.41 12.53 -9.35
CA VAL A 67 -6.78 12.48 -8.02
C VAL A 67 -5.86 13.69 -7.83
N PRO A 68 -6.13 14.58 -6.86
CA PRO A 68 -5.31 15.76 -6.63
C PRO A 68 -3.89 15.39 -6.21
N ARG A 69 -2.91 16.10 -6.78
CA ARG A 69 -1.50 16.00 -6.41
C ARG A 69 -1.17 17.02 -5.32
N TYR A 70 -0.29 16.65 -4.41
CA TYR A 70 0.15 17.46 -3.27
C TYR A 70 1.63 17.24 -2.95
#